data_AF-C1FYY6-F1
#
_entry.id   AF-C1FYY6-F1
#
_cell.length_a   1.000
_cell.length_b   1.000
_cell.length_c   1.000
_cell.angle_alpha   90.00
_cell.angle_beta   90.00
_cell.angle_gamma   90.00
#
_symmetry.space_group_name_H-M   'P 1'
#
loop_
_entity.id
_entity.type
_entity.pdbx_description
1 polymer ?
#
loop_
_entity_poly.entity_id
_entity_poly.type
_entity_poly.pdbx_seq_one_letter_code
_entity_poly.pdbx_strand_id
1 'polypeptide(L)'
;MPPDRSCFTPLNLPSNISLPACMDHFSLGAAPNTNLWRKLPDCDTLTAPILFTSLCEPFTIAEVTVTADWEMECDQGGLVIFAGPAPSHQAPPRPTINRNNNNSNSNPDTNTPGEHQSPSPYPYPPPPRLPAPCKWVKAGLEFSAGTVNASSVSAAGDGADWCLCPLALPNQPTSIDSLRIKLERIDHSLWVWYQLPSTGYSLTPSALSNTWRKLREVTSFFWGVEAKNVHVGVYASRPANSSISSTVWESRNGHPFVQGQAPGAGAGAGEHENSMGNRATDDASGSVRAGGLVVEFDDLEIL
;
A
#
# COMPACT_ATOMS: atom_id res chain seq x y z
N MET A 1 22.43 -2.70 7.62
CA MET A 1 22.04 -3.90 8.40
C MET A 1 20.53 -3.95 8.37
N PRO A 2 19.94 -5.09 7.98
CA PRO A 2 18.49 -5.25 7.95
C PRO A 2 17.88 -4.97 9.34
N PRO A 3 16.72 -4.30 9.42
CA PRO A 3 16.09 -3.98 10.68
C PRO A 3 15.56 -5.23 11.39
N ASP A 4 15.58 -5.21 12.72
CA ASP A 4 15.01 -6.29 13.54
C ASP A 4 13.48 -6.25 13.50
N ARG A 5 12.83 -7.41 13.47
CA ARG A 5 11.35 -7.50 13.43
C ARG A 5 10.65 -6.76 14.58
N SER A 6 11.29 -6.64 15.74
CA SER A 6 10.73 -5.95 16.91
C SER A 6 10.54 -4.45 16.71
N CYS A 7 11.19 -3.87 15.69
CA CYS A 7 10.98 -2.48 15.29
C CYS A 7 9.68 -2.27 14.50
N PHE A 8 9.03 -3.34 14.04
CA PHE A 8 7.87 -3.23 13.17
C PHE A 8 6.54 -3.46 13.89
N THR A 9 5.55 -2.67 13.49
CA THR A 9 4.15 -2.77 13.88
C THR A 9 3.33 -3.24 12.68
N PRO A 10 2.62 -4.38 12.78
CA PRO A 10 1.72 -4.83 11.73
C PRO A 10 0.41 -4.04 11.75
N LEU A 11 -0.09 -3.69 10.57
CA LEU A 11 -1.40 -3.07 10.34
C LEU A 11 -2.14 -3.86 9.27
N ASN A 12 -3.41 -4.20 9.53
CA ASN A 12 -4.26 -5.01 8.64
C ASN A 12 -3.66 -6.38 8.26
N LEU A 13 -2.82 -6.93 9.13
CA LEU A 13 -2.23 -8.26 8.99
C LEU A 13 -2.86 -9.23 9.99
N PRO A 14 -2.94 -10.54 9.66
CA PRO A 14 -3.38 -11.56 10.60
C PRO A 14 -2.49 -11.60 11.85
N SER A 15 -3.09 -11.81 13.03
CA SER A 15 -2.35 -11.86 14.29
C SER A 15 -1.37 -13.04 14.41
N ASN A 16 -1.50 -14.04 13.53
CA ASN A 16 -0.66 -15.23 13.48
C ASN A 16 0.45 -15.16 12.41
N ILE A 17 0.72 -14.00 11.82
CA ILE A 17 1.78 -13.86 10.83
C ILE A 17 3.15 -14.19 11.45
N SER A 18 3.90 -15.08 10.79
CA SER A 18 5.27 -15.42 11.18
C SER A 18 6.24 -14.58 10.37
N LEU A 19 6.79 -13.53 10.98
CA LEU A 19 7.86 -12.72 10.39
C LEU A 19 9.24 -13.24 10.82
N PRO A 20 10.24 -13.24 9.93
CA PRO A 20 11.61 -13.61 10.26
C PRO A 20 12.18 -12.66 11.32
N ALA A 21 13.20 -13.11 12.07
CA ALA A 21 13.82 -12.28 13.11
C ALA A 21 14.52 -11.04 12.51
N CYS A 22 15.19 -11.27 11.39
CA CYS A 22 15.85 -10.28 10.57
C CYS A 22 14.96 -10.02 9.34
N MET A 23 14.73 -8.75 9.00
CA MET A 23 13.86 -8.36 7.90
C MET A 23 14.64 -8.21 6.58
N ASP A 24 15.54 -9.15 6.28
CA ASP A 24 16.32 -9.20 5.04
C ASP A 24 15.51 -9.74 3.86
N HIS A 25 14.70 -10.78 4.11
CA HIS A 25 13.76 -11.34 3.14
C HIS A 25 12.47 -11.79 3.84
N PHE A 26 11.31 -11.33 3.37
CA PHE A 26 10.00 -11.74 3.87
C PHE A 26 8.90 -11.46 2.84
N SER A 27 7.70 -12.00 3.06
CA SER A 27 6.55 -11.75 2.20
C SER A 27 5.33 -11.22 2.95
N LEU A 28 4.54 -10.39 2.28
CA LEU A 28 3.22 -9.95 2.75
C LEU A 28 2.14 -10.40 1.77
N GLY A 29 1.11 -11.05 2.30
CA GLY A 29 -0.08 -11.42 1.55
C GLY A 29 -1.15 -10.33 1.62
N ALA A 30 -1.69 -9.92 0.47
CA ALA A 30 -2.83 -9.02 0.35
C ALA A 30 -4.06 -9.76 -0.17
N ALA A 31 -5.10 -9.85 0.66
CA ALA A 31 -6.39 -10.37 0.25
C ALA A 31 -7.08 -9.43 -0.77
N PRO A 32 -8.04 -9.92 -1.57
CA PRO A 32 -8.89 -9.07 -2.40
C PRO A 32 -9.56 -7.93 -1.62
N ASN A 33 -9.83 -6.82 -2.31
CA ASN A 33 -10.42 -5.58 -1.75
C ASN A 33 -9.54 -4.85 -0.72
N THR A 34 -8.22 -5.01 -0.82
CA THR A 34 -7.27 -4.24 -0.02
C THR A 34 -6.80 -3.01 -0.80
N ASN A 35 -6.75 -1.84 -0.15
CA ASN A 35 -6.31 -0.58 -0.76
C ASN A 35 -5.75 0.41 0.28
N LEU A 36 -4.85 1.29 -0.18
CA LEU A 36 -4.43 2.52 0.48
C LEU A 36 -4.71 3.70 -0.46
N TRP A 37 -5.75 4.48 -0.16
CA TRP A 37 -6.18 5.60 -1.01
C TRP A 37 -6.90 6.69 -0.22
N ARG A 38 -6.77 7.96 -0.61
CA ARG A 38 -7.53 9.06 -0.02
C ARG A 38 -8.55 9.60 -1.00
N LYS A 39 -9.83 9.60 -0.62
CA LYS A 39 -10.91 10.27 -1.36
C LYS A 39 -11.42 11.46 -0.55
N LEU A 40 -11.53 12.62 -1.19
CA LEU A 40 -12.17 13.79 -0.58
C LEU A 40 -13.63 13.45 -0.19
N PRO A 41 -14.12 13.91 0.98
CA PRO A 41 -13.59 15.02 1.77
C PRO A 41 -12.61 14.71 2.92
N ASP A 42 -12.11 13.48 3.13
CA ASP A 42 -10.93 13.14 4.01
C ASP A 42 -10.89 11.66 4.45
N CYS A 43 -11.66 10.76 3.83
CA CYS A 43 -11.68 9.36 4.26
C CYS A 43 -10.56 8.59 3.55
N ASP A 44 -9.54 8.19 4.32
CA ASP A 44 -8.58 7.19 3.89
C ASP A 44 -9.28 5.83 3.80
N THR A 45 -9.17 5.17 2.65
CA THR A 45 -9.25 3.71 2.58
C THR A 45 -7.90 3.19 3.02
N LEU A 46 -7.82 2.59 4.21
CA LEU A 46 -6.61 2.04 4.80
C LEU A 46 -6.84 0.56 5.15
N THR A 47 -7.03 -0.27 4.12
CA THR A 47 -7.29 -1.72 4.26
C THR A 47 -6.11 -2.57 3.80
N ALA A 48 -5.13 -1.98 3.12
CA ALA A 48 -3.89 -2.66 2.72
C ALA A 48 -3.11 -3.18 3.95
N PRO A 49 -2.60 -4.42 3.89
CA PRO A 49 -1.58 -4.91 4.81
C PRO A 49 -0.33 -4.04 4.75
N ILE A 50 0.09 -3.55 5.91
CA ILE A 50 1.25 -2.66 6.06
C ILE A 50 2.08 -3.17 7.23
N LEU A 51 3.40 -3.21 7.04
CA LEU A 51 4.36 -3.45 8.11
C LEU A 51 5.26 -2.23 8.23
N PHE A 52 5.16 -1.48 9.32
CA PHE A 52 5.83 -0.18 9.46
C PHE A 52 6.58 -0.04 10.79
N THR A 53 7.63 0.77 10.80
CA THR A 53 8.31 1.23 12.01
C THR A 53 8.00 2.70 12.28
N SER A 54 8.02 3.10 13.54
CA SER A 54 7.92 4.51 13.96
C SER A 54 9.31 5.02 14.30
N LEU A 55 9.76 6.07 13.61
CA LEU A 55 11.14 6.51 13.72
C LEU A 55 11.35 7.35 14.98
N CYS A 56 12.47 7.14 15.67
CA CYS A 56 12.90 8.02 16.76
C CYS A 56 13.79 9.17 16.25
N GLU A 57 14.57 8.88 15.20
CA GLU A 57 15.48 9.81 14.54
C GLU A 57 14.87 10.38 13.25
N PRO A 58 15.37 11.52 12.74
CA PRO A 58 14.92 12.06 11.47
C PRO A 58 15.14 11.08 10.32
N PHE A 59 14.06 10.74 9.60
CA PHE A 59 14.14 9.94 8.38
C PHE A 59 15.14 10.50 7.38
N THR A 60 15.98 9.63 6.82
CA THR A 60 16.94 9.95 5.77
C THR A 60 16.59 9.19 4.50
N ILE A 61 16.46 7.87 4.59
CA ILE A 61 16.32 7.00 3.43
C ILE A 61 15.62 5.69 3.79
N ALA A 62 14.82 5.16 2.87
CA ALA A 62 14.36 3.78 2.91
C ALA A 62 14.45 3.15 1.53
N GLU A 63 14.91 1.91 1.48
CA GLU A 63 15.05 1.14 0.24
C GLU A 63 14.49 -0.27 0.43
N VAL A 64 13.93 -0.82 -0.64
CA VAL A 64 13.52 -2.24 -0.69
C VAL A 64 13.43 -2.69 -2.14
N THR A 65 13.68 -3.97 -2.39
CA THR A 65 13.33 -4.62 -3.64
C THR A 65 12.01 -5.36 -3.45
N VAL A 66 11.02 -5.08 -4.30
CA VAL A 66 9.74 -5.80 -4.30
C VAL A 66 9.64 -6.73 -5.49
N THR A 67 9.11 -7.93 -5.27
CA THR A 67 8.89 -8.93 -6.32
C THR A 67 7.52 -9.58 -6.11
N ALA A 68 6.73 -9.75 -7.17
CA ALA A 68 5.45 -10.46 -7.11
C ALA A 68 5.00 -10.92 -8.50
N ASP A 69 4.07 -11.87 -8.52
CA ASP A 69 3.27 -12.17 -9.71
C ASP A 69 2.13 -11.15 -9.83
N TRP A 70 2.35 -10.10 -10.64
CA TRP A 70 1.40 -9.00 -10.82
C TRP A 70 0.28 -9.37 -11.80
N GLU A 71 -0.76 -10.02 -11.28
CA GLU A 71 -1.80 -10.65 -12.11
C GLU A 71 -3.02 -9.74 -12.36
N MET A 72 -3.38 -8.92 -11.38
CA MET A 72 -4.66 -8.19 -11.39
C MET A 72 -4.48 -6.69 -11.57
N GLU A 73 -5.43 -6.04 -12.24
CA GLU A 73 -5.47 -4.58 -12.35
C GLU A 73 -5.43 -3.95 -10.95
N CYS A 74 -4.51 -3.00 -10.79
CA CYS A 74 -4.16 -2.30 -9.57
C CYS A 74 -3.49 -3.15 -8.47
N ASP A 75 -2.98 -4.35 -8.76
CA ASP A 75 -2.06 -5.05 -7.84
C ASP A 75 -0.84 -4.16 -7.57
N GLN A 76 -0.47 -4.02 -6.29
CA GLN A 76 0.52 -3.06 -5.82
C GLN A 76 1.38 -3.61 -4.69
N GLY A 77 2.65 -3.23 -4.68
CA GLY A 77 3.55 -3.48 -3.56
C GLY A 77 4.75 -2.53 -3.57
N GLY A 78 5.23 -2.16 -2.39
CA GLY A 78 6.31 -1.17 -2.28
C GLY A 78 6.52 -0.60 -0.88
N LEU A 79 7.09 0.60 -0.84
CA LEU A 79 7.28 1.39 0.39
C LEU A 79 6.11 2.32 0.64
N VAL A 80 5.84 2.58 1.92
CA VAL A 80 4.92 3.61 2.39
C VAL A 80 5.57 4.42 3.50
N ILE A 81 5.35 5.73 3.47
CA ILE A 81 5.77 6.67 4.51
C ILE A 81 4.60 7.54 4.94
N PHE A 82 4.37 7.62 6.24
CA PHE A 82 3.38 8.49 6.88
C PHE A 82 4.08 9.59 7.65
N ALA A 83 3.48 10.78 7.64
CA ALA A 83 3.92 11.95 8.37
C ALA A 83 2.73 12.54 9.14
N GLY A 84 2.73 12.37 10.45
CA GLY A 84 1.61 12.65 11.35
C GLY A 84 1.42 11.52 12.37
N PRO A 85 0.21 11.38 12.95
CA PRO A 85 -0.10 10.26 13.82
C PRO A 85 0.11 8.92 13.13
N ALA A 86 0.51 7.90 13.90
CA ALA A 86 0.72 6.55 13.40
C ALA A 86 -0.53 6.03 12.67
N PRO A 87 -0.36 5.33 11.54
CA PRO A 87 -1.49 4.74 10.83
C PRO A 87 -2.16 3.72 11.74
N SER A 88 -3.47 3.84 11.88
CA SER A 88 -4.28 2.97 12.74
C SER A 88 -5.57 2.61 12.04
N HIS A 89 -6.17 1.50 12.46
CA HIS A 89 -7.44 1.05 11.92
C HIS A 89 -8.50 2.12 12.19
N GLN A 90 -8.95 2.84 11.15
CA GLN A 90 -10.04 3.79 11.31
C GLN A 90 -11.34 3.01 11.57
N ALA A 91 -11.89 3.13 12.78
CA ALA A 91 -13.28 2.78 13.01
C ALA A 91 -14.15 3.76 12.19
N PRO A 92 -15.24 3.30 11.54
CA PRO A 92 -16.11 4.20 10.78
C PRO A 92 -16.61 5.34 11.68
N PRO A 93 -16.66 6.59 11.17
CA PRO A 93 -17.12 7.72 11.96
C PRO A 93 -18.56 7.46 12.42
N ARG A 94 -18.79 7.51 13.73
CA ARG A 94 -20.12 7.43 14.33
C ARG A 94 -20.91 8.65 13.82
N PRO A 95 -22.10 8.48 13.22
CA PRO A 95 -22.86 9.62 12.71
C PRO A 95 -23.20 10.56 13.87
N THR A 96 -22.70 11.79 13.80
CA THR A 96 -23.11 12.89 14.68
C THR A 96 -24.54 13.27 14.33
N ILE A 97 -25.48 12.92 15.20
CA ILE A 97 -26.86 13.37 15.09
C ILE A 97 -26.86 14.88 15.35
N ASN A 98 -26.85 15.69 14.29
CA ASN A 98 -27.11 17.12 14.37
C ASN A 98 -28.59 17.30 14.75
N ARG A 99 -28.82 17.56 16.05
CA ARG A 99 -30.12 17.93 16.60
C ARG A 99 -30.42 19.37 16.19
N ASN A 100 -30.98 19.55 14.99
CA ASN A 100 -31.50 20.84 14.53
C ASN A 100 -32.69 21.24 15.42
N ASN A 101 -32.47 22.18 16.33
CA ASN A 101 -33.55 22.92 16.98
C ASN A 101 -34.12 23.92 15.96
N ASN A 102 -35.29 23.60 15.40
CA ASN A 102 -36.08 24.54 14.62
C ASN A 102 -36.63 25.62 15.55
N ASN A 103 -36.21 26.87 15.35
CA ASN A 103 -36.79 28.03 15.98
C ASN A 103 -37.91 28.58 15.08
N SER A 104 -39.11 28.70 15.64
CA SER A 104 -40.30 29.28 15.01
C SER A 104 -40.22 30.81 14.92
N ASN A 105 -40.53 31.32 13.74
CA ASN A 105 -40.70 32.73 13.37
C ASN A 105 -41.70 33.50 14.26
N SER A 106 -41.33 34.71 14.70
CA SER A 106 -42.23 35.87 14.78
C SER A 106 -41.42 37.18 14.71
N ASN A 107 -41.93 38.15 13.96
CA ASN A 107 -41.36 39.45 13.57
C ASN A 107 -42.36 40.56 14.04
N PRO A 108 -42.13 41.88 13.90
CA PRO A 108 -41.05 42.77 14.39
C PRO A 108 -41.63 43.97 15.23
N ASP A 109 -40.81 45.01 15.43
CA ASP A 109 -41.09 46.41 15.84
C ASP A 109 -40.78 46.83 17.29
N THR A 110 -39.76 47.71 17.45
CA THR A 110 -39.94 49.11 17.89
C THR A 110 -38.60 49.88 18.01
N ASN A 111 -38.67 51.18 17.66
CA ASN A 111 -37.59 52.17 17.62
C ASN A 111 -36.97 52.52 18.99
N THR A 112 -35.65 52.75 19.07
CA THR A 112 -35.04 53.87 19.84
C THR A 112 -33.58 54.12 19.41
N PRO A 113 -33.10 55.38 19.29
CA PRO A 113 -31.75 55.69 18.84
C PRO A 113 -30.77 56.05 19.97
N GLY A 114 -29.51 55.61 19.81
CA GLY A 114 -28.31 56.29 20.31
C GLY A 114 -27.69 55.76 21.60
N GLU A 115 -26.74 54.83 21.49
CA GLU A 115 -25.61 54.74 22.43
C GLU A 115 -24.30 54.42 21.70
N HIS A 116 -23.27 55.21 22.04
CA HIS A 116 -21.88 55.10 21.61
C HIS A 116 -21.35 53.65 21.69
N GLN A 117 -20.96 53.06 20.55
CA GLN A 117 -20.15 51.86 20.54
C GLN A 117 -18.67 52.23 20.68
N SER A 118 -18.13 52.06 21.89
CA SER A 118 -16.69 51.95 22.12
C SER A 118 -16.16 50.65 21.48
N PRO A 119 -14.97 50.64 20.85
CA PRO A 119 -14.41 49.42 20.29
C PRO A 119 -13.94 48.47 21.41
N SER A 120 -14.45 47.23 21.40
CA SER A 120 -13.99 46.16 22.31
C SER A 120 -12.50 45.87 22.13
N PRO A 121 -11.70 45.82 23.20
CA PRO A 121 -10.26 45.63 23.12
C PRO A 121 -9.87 44.17 23.37
N TYR A 122 -10.25 43.22 22.52
CA TYR A 122 -9.66 41.86 22.57
C TYR A 122 -9.58 41.21 21.18
N PRO A 123 -8.38 40.80 20.72
CA PRO A 123 -8.28 39.93 19.55
C PRO A 123 -8.80 38.54 19.93
N TYR A 124 -9.78 38.05 19.18
CA TYR A 124 -10.25 36.67 19.29
C TYR A 124 -9.05 35.70 19.22
N PRO A 125 -8.92 34.72 20.13
CA PRO A 125 -7.93 33.67 19.96
C PRO A 125 -8.21 32.94 18.63
N PRO A 126 -7.17 32.56 17.86
CA PRO A 126 -7.38 31.81 16.64
C PRO A 126 -8.11 30.49 16.97
N PRO A 127 -9.01 30.02 16.09
CA PRO A 127 -9.70 28.76 16.30
C PRO A 127 -8.66 27.63 16.52
N PRO A 128 -8.99 26.60 17.31
CA PRO A 128 -8.12 25.44 17.48
C PRO A 128 -7.75 24.91 16.10
N ARG A 129 -6.46 24.81 15.80
CA ARG A 129 -6.01 24.17 14.56
C ARG A 129 -6.54 22.74 14.61
N LEU A 130 -7.44 22.39 13.70
CA LEU A 130 -7.78 20.99 13.46
C LEU A 130 -6.46 20.24 13.24
N PRO A 131 -6.27 19.05 13.85
CA PRO A 131 -5.05 18.29 13.61
C PRO A 131 -4.89 18.11 12.11
N ALA A 132 -3.76 18.54 11.57
CA ALA A 132 -3.50 18.42 10.14
C ALA A 132 -3.66 16.95 9.75
N PRO A 133 -4.40 16.64 8.67
CA PRO A 133 -4.58 15.25 8.24
C PRO A 133 -3.21 14.62 8.00
N CYS A 134 -3.07 13.35 8.40
CA CYS A 134 -1.82 12.60 8.22
C CYS A 134 -1.45 12.64 6.73
N LYS A 135 -0.22 13.06 6.41
CA LYS A 135 0.30 13.02 5.04
C LYS A 135 0.88 11.64 4.82
N TRP A 136 0.70 11.06 3.64
CA TRP A 136 1.37 9.81 3.32
C TRP A 136 1.79 9.76 1.86
N VAL A 137 2.85 9.01 1.59
CA VAL A 137 3.29 8.65 0.24
C VAL A 137 3.47 7.15 0.20
N LYS A 138 2.90 6.50 -0.81
CA LYS A 138 3.27 5.13 -1.20
C LYS A 138 3.96 5.16 -2.54
N ALA A 139 4.92 4.26 -2.74
CA ALA A 139 5.62 4.10 -4.00
C ALA A 139 6.04 2.64 -4.17
N GLY A 140 5.93 2.14 -5.40
CA GLY A 140 6.01 0.71 -5.62
C GLY A 140 5.96 0.32 -7.09
N LEU A 141 5.83 -0.98 -7.30
CA LEU A 141 5.38 -1.52 -8.57
C LEU A 141 3.85 -1.61 -8.53
N GLU A 142 3.21 -1.21 -9.63
CA GLU A 142 1.77 -1.28 -9.81
C GLU A 142 1.43 -1.82 -11.20
N PHE A 143 0.64 -2.89 -11.26
CA PHE A 143 0.05 -3.34 -12.52
C PHE A 143 -1.16 -2.49 -12.85
N SER A 144 -1.08 -1.69 -13.91
CA SER A 144 -2.21 -0.90 -14.36
C SER A 144 -2.13 -0.61 -15.85
N ALA A 145 -3.30 -0.51 -16.48
CA ALA A 145 -3.44 -0.26 -17.92
C ALA A 145 -2.69 -1.30 -18.78
N GLY A 146 -2.67 -2.56 -18.32
CA GLY A 146 -2.06 -3.68 -19.03
C GLY A 146 -0.53 -3.70 -19.04
N THR A 147 0.13 -3.00 -18.12
CA THR A 147 1.59 -3.05 -17.94
C THR A 147 1.95 -2.90 -16.46
N VAL A 148 3.19 -3.28 -16.12
CA VAL A 148 3.80 -2.93 -14.83
C VAL A 148 4.37 -1.52 -14.88
N ASN A 149 4.11 -0.76 -13.83
CA ASN A 149 4.52 0.63 -13.70
C ASN A 149 5.32 0.80 -12.42
N ALA A 150 6.33 1.68 -12.44
CA ALA A 150 6.75 2.34 -11.21
C ALA A 150 5.68 3.38 -10.86
N SER A 151 5.06 3.27 -9.69
CA SER A 151 3.96 4.14 -9.27
C SER A 151 4.25 4.87 -7.98
N SER A 152 3.59 6.01 -7.80
CA SER A 152 3.56 6.72 -6.53
C SER A 152 2.22 7.40 -6.31
N VAL A 153 1.73 7.37 -5.08
CA VAL A 153 0.58 8.16 -4.63
C VAL A 153 1.01 9.00 -3.45
N SER A 154 0.73 10.29 -3.49
CA SER A 154 0.90 11.21 -2.36
C SER A 154 -0.46 11.70 -1.90
N ALA A 155 -0.73 11.64 -0.61
CA ALA A 155 -1.95 12.15 -0.02
C ALA A 155 -1.67 13.22 1.03
N ALA A 156 -2.38 14.33 0.92
CA ALA A 156 -2.43 15.42 1.89
C ALA A 156 -3.89 15.80 2.17
N GLY A 157 -4.14 16.97 2.77
CA GLY A 157 -5.51 17.40 3.13
C GLY A 157 -6.40 17.76 1.93
N ASP A 158 -5.87 17.71 0.72
CA ASP A 158 -6.55 17.98 -0.54
C ASP A 158 -6.83 16.71 -1.36
N GLY A 159 -6.55 15.52 -0.82
CA GLY A 159 -6.82 14.24 -1.47
C GLY A 159 -5.55 13.48 -1.85
N ALA A 160 -5.70 12.50 -2.74
CA ALA A 160 -4.60 11.70 -3.29
C ALA A 160 -4.25 12.15 -4.72
N ASP A 161 -2.97 12.36 -4.97
CA ASP A 161 -2.36 12.56 -6.29
C ASP A 161 -1.57 11.31 -6.66
N TRP A 162 -1.86 10.72 -7.82
CA TRP A 162 -1.30 9.46 -8.32
C TRP A 162 -0.56 9.64 -9.64
N CYS A 163 0.62 9.03 -9.75
CA CYS A 163 1.37 8.93 -11.00
C CYS A 163 1.80 7.50 -11.32
N LEU A 164 1.98 7.24 -12.62
CA LEU A 164 2.47 5.99 -13.18
C LEU A 164 3.61 6.27 -14.18
N CYS A 165 4.65 5.43 -14.14
CA CYS A 165 5.72 5.39 -15.13
C CYS A 165 5.81 3.96 -15.71
N PRO A 166 5.34 3.73 -16.95
CA PRO A 166 5.38 2.41 -17.57
C PRO A 166 6.80 1.85 -17.67
N LEU A 167 6.98 0.60 -17.24
CA LEU A 167 8.27 -0.09 -17.30
C LEU A 167 8.36 -1.02 -18.52
N ALA A 168 7.22 -1.37 -19.11
CA ALA A 168 7.11 -2.16 -20.33
C ALA A 168 5.99 -1.64 -21.24
N LEU A 169 5.98 -2.10 -22.50
CA LEU A 169 4.91 -1.78 -23.44
C LEU A 169 3.56 -2.36 -22.95
N PRO A 170 2.48 -1.56 -22.93
CA PRO A 170 1.16 -2.04 -22.55
C PRO A 170 0.68 -3.22 -23.40
N ASN A 171 0.05 -4.18 -22.73
CA ASN A 171 -0.52 -5.39 -23.32
C ASN A 171 0.49 -6.30 -24.04
N GLN A 172 1.78 -6.19 -23.70
CA GLN A 172 2.81 -7.13 -24.15
C GLN A 172 3.37 -7.93 -22.97
N PRO A 173 3.78 -9.19 -23.19
CA PRO A 173 4.49 -9.95 -22.16
C PRO A 173 5.75 -9.21 -21.72
N THR A 174 6.01 -9.23 -20.41
CA THR A 174 7.17 -8.62 -19.79
C THR A 174 7.73 -9.58 -18.75
N SER A 175 9.05 -9.61 -18.61
CA SER A 175 9.74 -10.33 -17.54
C SER A 175 10.03 -9.44 -16.33
N ILE A 176 9.44 -8.24 -16.27
CA ILE A 176 9.60 -7.32 -15.16
C ILE A 176 8.55 -7.68 -14.09
N ASP A 177 8.99 -8.42 -13.10
CA ASP A 177 8.25 -8.80 -11.89
C ASP A 177 8.79 -8.11 -10.64
N SER A 178 9.97 -7.47 -10.76
CA SER A 178 10.71 -6.91 -9.62
C SER A 178 11.15 -5.47 -9.84
N LEU A 179 11.19 -4.70 -8.75
CA LEU A 179 11.56 -3.29 -8.75
C LEU A 179 12.20 -2.90 -7.42
N ARG A 180 13.37 -2.26 -7.46
CA ARG A 180 13.96 -1.62 -6.28
C ARG A 180 13.40 -0.21 -6.15
N ILE A 181 12.85 0.12 -4.98
CA ILE A 181 12.27 1.43 -4.67
C ILE A 181 13.12 2.09 -3.60
N LYS A 182 13.31 3.42 -3.72
CA LYS A 182 13.92 4.25 -2.68
C LYS A 182 13.08 5.47 -2.38
N LEU A 183 12.88 5.72 -1.10
CA LEU A 183 12.40 6.97 -0.54
C LEU A 183 13.58 7.70 0.09
N GLU A 184 13.78 8.96 -0.26
CA GLU A 184 14.93 9.75 0.21
C GLU A 184 14.47 11.13 0.64
N ARG A 185 14.86 11.55 1.85
CA ARG A 185 14.58 12.90 2.33
C ARG A 185 15.66 13.85 1.85
N ILE A 186 15.22 14.91 1.16
CA ILE A 186 16.07 16.05 0.80
C ILE A 186 15.44 17.30 1.42
N ASP A 187 16.06 17.83 2.47
CA ASP A 187 15.54 18.93 3.29
C ASP A 187 14.12 18.66 3.84
N HIS A 188 13.11 19.34 3.28
CA HIS A 188 11.70 19.17 3.61
C HIS A 188 10.92 18.38 2.54
N SER A 189 11.58 17.97 1.46
CA SER A 189 11.01 17.21 0.36
C SER A 189 11.25 15.71 0.54
N LEU A 190 10.32 14.91 0.03
CA LEU A 190 10.48 13.48 -0.15
C LEU A 190 10.71 13.20 -1.63
N TRP A 191 11.81 12.55 -1.96
CA TRP A 191 12.14 12.11 -3.31
C TRP A 191 11.89 10.62 -3.43
N VAL A 192 11.26 10.22 -4.53
CA VAL A 192 10.93 8.83 -4.84
C VAL A 192 11.75 8.41 -6.04
N TRP A 193 12.48 7.32 -5.89
CA TRP A 193 13.35 6.75 -6.91
C TRP A 193 13.02 5.28 -7.14
N TYR A 194 13.36 4.78 -8.33
CA TYR A 194 13.26 3.37 -8.65
C TYR A 194 14.46 2.90 -9.47
N GLN A 195 14.72 1.60 -9.44
CA GLN A 195 15.75 0.93 -10.21
C GLN A 195 15.28 -0.47 -10.60
N LEU A 196 15.48 -0.84 -11.86
CA LEU A 196 15.19 -2.19 -12.34
C LEU A 196 16.32 -3.14 -11.91
N PRO A 197 16.06 -4.28 -11.26
CA PRO A 197 17.10 -5.25 -10.92
C PRO A 197 17.86 -5.72 -12.17
N SER A 198 19.19 -5.83 -12.07
CA SER A 198 20.03 -6.33 -13.18
C SER A 198 19.67 -7.78 -13.52
N THR A 199 18.91 -7.97 -14.60
CA THR A 199 18.76 -9.31 -15.19
C THR A 199 20.07 -9.65 -15.91
N GLY A 200 20.67 -10.80 -15.58
CA GLY A 200 22.04 -11.18 -15.95
C GLY A 200 22.34 -11.39 -17.46
N TYR A 201 21.52 -10.87 -18.36
CA TYR A 201 21.70 -10.99 -19.81
C TYR A 201 21.49 -9.63 -20.51
N SER A 202 22.53 -8.80 -20.56
CA SER A 202 22.52 -7.59 -21.38
C SER A 202 23.57 -7.70 -22.50
N LEU A 203 23.09 -7.77 -23.75
CA LEU A 203 23.92 -7.69 -24.96
C LEU A 203 23.63 -6.42 -25.78
N THR A 204 23.15 -5.33 -25.18
CA THR A 204 23.04 -4.01 -25.84
C THR A 204 23.18 -2.84 -24.83
N PRO A 205 23.38 -1.58 -25.27
CA PRO A 205 23.81 -0.43 -24.44
C PRO A 205 22.90 0.00 -23.27
N SER A 206 21.88 -0.78 -22.90
CA SER A 206 20.96 -0.61 -21.78
C SER A 206 21.56 -1.02 -20.42
N ALA A 207 22.80 -0.63 -20.14
CA ALA A 207 23.45 -0.75 -18.83
C ALA A 207 22.77 0.05 -17.69
N LEU A 208 21.53 0.52 -17.92
CA LEU A 208 20.70 1.35 -17.04
C LEU A 208 19.98 0.57 -15.94
N SER A 209 20.26 -0.72 -15.79
CA SER A 209 19.72 -1.52 -14.69
C SER A 209 20.36 -1.18 -13.34
N ASN A 210 21.55 -0.57 -13.34
CA ASN A 210 22.27 -0.22 -12.10
C ASN A 210 22.15 1.25 -11.70
N THR A 211 21.22 2.01 -12.29
CA THR A 211 21.09 3.45 -12.01
C THR A 211 19.70 3.81 -11.52
N TRP A 212 19.65 4.51 -10.40
CA TRP A 212 18.43 5.10 -9.85
C TRP A 212 17.80 6.10 -10.83
N ARG A 213 16.49 5.99 -11.04
CA ARG A 213 15.67 6.91 -11.82
C ARG A 213 14.69 7.62 -10.89
N LYS A 214 14.57 8.95 -11.01
CA LYS A 214 13.65 9.73 -10.19
C LYS A 214 12.23 9.55 -10.71
N LEU A 215 11.32 9.12 -9.84
CA LEU A 215 9.89 8.97 -10.16
C LEU A 215 9.11 10.24 -9.80
N ARG A 216 9.32 10.76 -8.60
CA ARG A 216 8.53 11.86 -8.04
C ARG A 216 9.32 12.66 -7.01
N GLU A 217 8.97 13.93 -6.89
CA GLU A 217 9.35 14.80 -5.79
C GLU A 217 8.09 15.36 -5.13
N VAL A 218 7.98 15.18 -3.81
CA VAL A 218 6.89 15.71 -3.00
C VAL A 218 7.46 16.80 -2.09
N THR A 219 7.25 18.05 -2.49
CA THR A 219 7.76 19.21 -1.75
C THR A 219 7.03 19.39 -0.42
N SER A 220 7.75 19.86 0.60
CA SER A 220 7.19 20.16 1.93
C SER A 220 6.54 18.97 2.65
N PHE A 221 6.82 17.73 2.22
CA PHE A 221 6.33 16.52 2.86
C PHE A 221 6.68 16.47 4.35
N PHE A 222 7.90 16.87 4.72
CA PHE A 222 8.36 16.91 6.12
C PHE A 222 8.15 18.26 6.81
N TRP A 223 7.55 19.25 6.15
CA TRP A 223 7.33 20.56 6.76
C TRP A 223 6.36 20.46 7.94
N GLY A 224 6.79 20.96 9.11
CA GLY A 224 6.01 20.94 10.35
C GLY A 224 5.85 19.56 10.99
N VAL A 225 6.67 18.57 10.59
CA VAL A 225 6.60 17.18 11.08
C VAL A 225 7.80 16.90 11.97
N GLU A 226 7.55 16.58 13.23
CA GLU A 226 8.60 16.06 14.13
C GLU A 226 9.03 14.65 13.72
N ALA A 227 10.30 14.31 13.90
CA ALA A 227 10.84 13.00 13.52
C ALA A 227 10.04 11.82 14.08
N LYS A 228 9.60 11.91 15.34
CA LYS A 228 8.78 10.91 16.04
C LYS A 228 7.41 10.64 15.43
N ASN A 229 6.97 11.50 14.52
CA ASN A 229 5.70 11.41 13.79
C ASN A 229 5.94 10.96 12.34
N VAL A 230 7.07 10.30 12.05
CA VAL A 230 7.34 9.68 10.76
C VAL A 230 7.31 8.17 10.93
N HIS A 231 6.53 7.51 10.08
CA HIS A 231 6.36 6.07 10.07
C HIS A 231 6.68 5.55 8.68
N VAL A 232 7.60 4.60 8.56
CA VAL A 232 8.05 4.07 7.27
C VAL A 232 7.91 2.56 7.27
N GLY A 233 7.49 1.99 6.16
CA GLY A 233 7.27 0.57 6.06
C GLY A 233 7.06 0.09 4.64
N VAL A 234 6.62 -1.14 4.55
CA VAL A 234 6.24 -1.80 3.31
C VAL A 234 4.74 -2.04 3.29
N TYR A 235 4.17 -2.16 2.09
CA TYR A 235 2.76 -2.48 1.89
C TYR A 235 2.56 -3.42 0.70
N ALA A 236 1.47 -4.17 0.75
CA ALA A 236 0.94 -4.93 -0.38
C ALA A 236 -0.56 -4.64 -0.54
N SER A 237 -1.08 -4.66 -1.75
CA SER A 237 -2.48 -4.35 -2.03
C SER A 237 -2.99 -5.09 -3.25
N ARG A 238 -4.18 -5.70 -3.12
CA ARG A 238 -4.99 -6.25 -4.20
C ARG A 238 -6.39 -5.61 -4.18
N PRO A 239 -6.58 -4.45 -4.85
CA PRO A 239 -7.87 -3.79 -4.92
C PRO A 239 -8.93 -4.58 -5.70
N ALA A 240 -8.51 -5.36 -6.71
CA ALA A 240 -9.40 -6.19 -7.50
C ALA A 240 -10.09 -7.28 -6.66
N ASN A 241 -11.33 -7.60 -7.04
CA ASN A 241 -12.20 -8.57 -6.34
C ASN A 241 -12.51 -9.83 -7.19
N SER A 242 -12.10 -9.87 -8.45
CA SER A 242 -12.39 -11.00 -9.34
C SER A 242 -11.39 -12.13 -9.13
N SER A 243 -11.89 -13.37 -9.09
CA SER A 243 -11.05 -14.57 -9.03
C SER A 243 -10.28 -14.76 -10.35
N ILE A 244 -9.05 -15.31 -10.25
CA ILE A 244 -8.16 -15.69 -11.36
C ILE A 244 -8.94 -16.36 -12.51
N SER A 245 -9.90 -17.23 -12.18
CA SER A 245 -10.77 -18.01 -13.08
C SER A 245 -11.67 -17.18 -14.02
N SER A 246 -11.69 -15.85 -13.91
CA SER A 246 -12.56 -14.98 -14.71
C SER A 246 -11.79 -13.92 -15.52
N THR A 247 -10.47 -14.02 -15.62
CA THR A 247 -9.63 -12.96 -16.19
C THR A 247 -9.10 -13.28 -17.59
N VAL A 248 -8.90 -12.21 -18.36
CA VAL A 248 -8.32 -12.21 -19.72
C VAL A 248 -6.86 -12.74 -19.72
N TRP A 249 -6.21 -12.81 -18.56
CA TRP A 249 -4.87 -13.39 -18.36
C TRP A 249 -4.84 -14.91 -18.58
N GLU A 250 -5.78 -15.67 -18.00
CA GLU A 250 -5.90 -17.12 -18.22
C GLU A 250 -6.19 -17.43 -19.70
N SER A 251 -6.98 -16.56 -20.35
CA SER A 251 -7.24 -16.65 -21.80
C SER A 251 -6.00 -16.38 -22.67
N ARG A 252 -4.97 -15.72 -22.14
CA ARG A 252 -3.77 -15.28 -22.88
C ARG A 252 -2.55 -16.17 -22.68
N ASN A 253 -2.42 -16.82 -21.51
CA ASN A 253 -1.20 -17.57 -21.18
C ASN A 253 -1.35 -19.09 -21.24
N GLY A 254 -2.57 -19.62 -21.39
CA GLY A 254 -2.79 -21.05 -21.56
C GLY A 254 -2.45 -21.89 -20.32
N HIS A 255 -3.04 -23.08 -20.25
CA HIS A 255 -2.81 -24.04 -19.17
C HIS A 255 -1.31 -24.32 -18.97
N PRO A 256 -0.79 -24.33 -17.73
CA PRO A 256 0.35 -25.17 -17.41
C PRO A 256 -0.07 -26.61 -17.71
N PHE A 257 0.68 -27.20 -18.63
CA PHE A 257 0.59 -28.57 -19.10
C PHE A 257 0.32 -29.54 -17.92
N VAL A 258 -0.93 -30.00 -17.76
CA VAL A 258 -1.22 -31.22 -16.99
C VAL A 258 -0.76 -32.38 -17.87
N GLN A 259 0.50 -32.76 -17.71
CA GLN A 259 1.01 -34.00 -18.28
C GLN A 259 0.40 -35.16 -17.51
N GLY A 260 -0.59 -35.83 -18.10
CA GLY A 260 -1.15 -37.00 -17.46
C GLY A 260 -2.42 -37.58 -18.05
N GLN A 261 -2.64 -37.54 -19.36
CA GLN A 261 -3.63 -38.44 -19.94
C GLN A 261 -3.28 -38.83 -21.38
N ALA A 262 -2.83 -40.08 -21.53
CA ALA A 262 -2.87 -40.81 -22.78
C ALA A 262 -3.88 -41.97 -22.64
N PRO A 263 -4.50 -42.42 -23.75
CA PRO A 263 -5.80 -43.07 -23.73
C PRO A 263 -5.77 -44.59 -23.56
N GLY A 264 -6.73 -45.09 -22.78
CA GLY A 264 -7.46 -46.36 -22.89
C GLY A 264 -6.72 -47.67 -23.20
N ALA A 265 -6.75 -48.61 -22.23
CA ALA A 265 -6.98 -50.04 -22.48
C ALA A 265 -7.28 -50.81 -21.18
N GLY A 266 -8.31 -51.67 -21.22
CA GLY A 266 -8.30 -52.97 -20.53
C GLY A 266 -8.98 -53.07 -19.16
N ALA A 267 -9.97 -53.96 -19.10
CA ALA A 267 -10.80 -54.31 -17.96
C ALA A 267 -10.07 -55.11 -16.86
N GLY A 268 -10.59 -55.06 -15.63
CA GLY A 268 -10.22 -55.97 -14.54
C GLY A 268 -10.90 -55.60 -13.22
N ALA A 269 -11.92 -56.37 -12.83
CA ALA A 269 -12.64 -56.27 -11.56
C ALA A 269 -11.76 -56.70 -10.36
N GLY A 270 -12.03 -56.13 -9.19
CA GLY A 270 -11.46 -56.59 -7.91
C GLY A 270 -11.74 -55.61 -6.78
N GLU A 271 -12.81 -55.86 -6.02
CA GLU A 271 -13.09 -55.27 -4.72
C GLU A 271 -12.03 -55.75 -3.70
N HIS A 272 -11.57 -54.87 -2.80
CA HIS A 272 -11.24 -55.20 -1.40
C HIS A 272 -10.90 -53.94 -0.59
N GLU A 273 -11.63 -53.73 0.51
CA GLU A 273 -11.35 -52.77 1.58
C GLU A 273 -10.12 -53.21 2.41
N ASN A 274 -9.26 -52.26 2.82
CA ASN A 274 -8.85 -52.08 4.23
C ASN A 274 -7.88 -50.89 4.45
N SER A 275 -8.33 -49.96 5.30
CA SER A 275 -7.69 -49.40 6.51
C SER A 275 -6.18 -49.06 6.59
N MET A 276 -5.96 -47.82 7.07
CA MET A 276 -4.86 -47.27 7.89
C MET A 276 -3.49 -46.95 7.26
N GLY A 277 -3.13 -45.67 7.38
CA GLY A 277 -1.74 -45.20 7.23
C GLY A 277 -1.61 -43.67 7.23
N ASN A 278 -1.87 -43.02 8.36
CA ASN A 278 -1.56 -41.60 8.59
C ASN A 278 -0.09 -41.29 8.26
N ARG A 279 0.15 -40.26 7.45
CA ARG A 279 1.35 -39.44 7.54
C ARG A 279 1.01 -38.00 7.15
N ALA A 280 0.86 -37.17 8.18
CA ALA A 280 0.82 -35.74 8.09
C ALA A 280 2.19 -35.22 7.60
N THR A 281 2.17 -34.39 6.58
CA THR A 281 3.20 -33.37 6.33
C THR A 281 2.49 -32.04 6.49
N ASP A 282 2.72 -31.43 7.64
CA ASP A 282 2.20 -30.12 8.02
C ASP A 282 2.95 -29.04 7.22
N ASP A 283 2.41 -28.62 6.07
CA ASP A 283 2.76 -27.35 5.45
C ASP A 283 1.89 -26.24 6.05
N ALA A 284 2.31 -25.75 7.21
CA ALA A 284 1.74 -24.55 7.82
C ALA A 284 2.39 -23.29 7.22
N SER A 285 2.23 -23.09 5.91
CA SER A 285 2.22 -21.74 5.35
C SER A 285 0.82 -21.18 5.61
N GLY A 286 0.71 -20.03 6.27
CA GLY A 286 -0.58 -19.39 6.53
C GLY A 286 -1.27 -19.13 5.20
N SER A 287 -2.25 -19.96 4.84
CA SER A 287 -2.95 -19.91 3.56
C SER A 287 -3.56 -18.53 3.36
N VAL A 288 -2.88 -17.73 2.52
CA VAL A 288 -3.53 -16.63 1.80
C VAL A 288 -4.67 -17.29 1.04
N ARG A 289 -5.91 -16.87 1.33
CA ARG A 289 -7.11 -17.38 0.66
C ARG A 289 -6.87 -17.36 -0.86
N ALA A 290 -7.30 -18.42 -1.55
CA ALA A 290 -7.24 -18.51 -3.01
C ALA A 290 -7.64 -17.16 -3.65
N GLY A 291 -6.70 -16.54 -4.39
CA GLY A 291 -6.92 -15.24 -5.05
C GLY A 291 -6.31 -14.01 -4.39
N GLY A 292 -5.47 -14.13 -3.35
CA GLY A 292 -4.68 -12.99 -2.81
C GLY A 292 -3.33 -12.77 -3.53
N LEU A 293 -2.80 -11.55 -3.48
CA LEU A 293 -1.46 -11.19 -3.96
C LEU A 293 -0.43 -11.54 -2.90
N VAL A 294 0.72 -12.08 -3.28
CA VAL A 294 1.87 -12.23 -2.38
C VAL A 294 3.00 -11.36 -2.93
N VAL A 295 3.51 -10.44 -2.11
CA VAL A 295 4.65 -9.59 -2.45
C VAL A 295 5.82 -9.98 -1.58
N GLU A 296 6.94 -10.28 -2.20
CA GLU A 296 8.23 -10.52 -1.56
C GLU A 296 8.99 -9.19 -1.42
N PHE A 297 9.68 -9.04 -0.30
CA PHE A 297 10.46 -7.87 0.05
C PHE A 297 11.88 -8.32 0.40
N ASP A 298 12.85 -7.85 -0.38
CA ASP A 298 14.27 -8.11 -0.20
C ASP A 298 15.04 -6.82 0.10
N ASP A 299 16.14 -6.94 0.84
CA ASP A 299 17.09 -5.85 1.11
C ASP A 299 16.43 -4.60 1.74
N LEU A 300 15.46 -4.79 2.66
CA LEU A 300 14.81 -3.67 3.33
C LEU A 300 15.80 -2.92 4.23
N GLU A 301 16.00 -1.64 3.94
CA GLU A 301 16.79 -0.72 4.76
C GLU A 301 15.95 0.52 5.09
N ILE A 302 16.02 0.98 6.35
CA ILE A 302 15.35 2.21 6.82
C ILE A 302 16.33 2.93 7.74
N LEU A 303 16.68 4.18 7.39
CA LEU A 303 17.63 5.04 8.10
C LEU A 303 17.04 6.44 8.32
#